data_AF-A0A514TTZ0-F1
#
_entry.id   AF-A0A514TTZ0-F1
#
_cell.length_a   1.000
_cell.length_b   1.000
_cell.length_c   1.000
_cell.angle_alpha   90.00
_cell.angle_beta   90.00
_cell.angle_gamma   90.00
#
_symmetry.space_group_name_H-M   'P 1'
#
loop_
_entity.id
_entity.type
_entity.pdbx_description
1 polymer ?
#
loop_
_entity_poly.entity_id
_entity_poly.type
_entity_poly.pdbx_seq_one_letter_code
_entity_poly.pdbx_strand_id
1 'polypeptide(L)'
;MKAFIATLFLLIAVAHVRSHPPPELKAHYDQCKKDNGITEDLGDSLNVEDKKVKCFLACMMTKMGKMADGKVILEKEMEYISMHFPNADENLKKKVTECTTKANELTDQCEAAAIMYKCTKDKTGEPLN
;
A
#
# COMPACT_ATOMS: atom_id res chain seq x y z
N MET A 1 17.45 20.01 34.55
CA MET A 1 18.29 19.10 33.74
C MET A 1 17.67 17.71 33.53
N LYS A 2 17.20 17.00 34.57
CA LYS A 2 16.58 15.65 34.41
C LYS A 2 15.30 15.61 33.54
N ALA A 3 14.43 16.61 33.67
CA ALA A 3 13.20 16.72 32.87
C ALA A 3 13.47 16.97 31.37
N PHE A 4 14.52 17.73 31.04
CA PHE A 4 14.92 17.99 29.65
C PHE A 4 15.58 16.77 28.99
N ILE A 5 16.28 15.94 29.77
CA ILE A 5 16.85 14.68 29.28
C ILE A 5 15.73 13.67 29.01
N ALA A 6 14.74 13.58 29.91
CA ALA A 6 13.59 12.69 29.73
C ALA A 6 12.73 13.06 28.50
N THR A 7 12.50 14.36 28.26
CA THR A 7 11.78 14.79 27.05
C THR A 7 12.57 14.57 25.77
N LEU A 8 13.90 14.73 25.79
CA LEU A 8 14.74 14.46 24.62
C LEU A 8 14.75 12.96 24.26
N PHE A 9 14.84 12.07 25.25
CA PHE A 9 14.78 10.62 25.04
C PHE A 9 13.42 10.16 24.50
N LEU A 10 12.31 10.75 24.96
CA LEU A 10 10.97 10.49 24.42
C LEU A 10 10.83 10.92 22.96
N LEU A 11 11.39 12.08 22.59
CA LEU A 11 11.36 12.56 21.20
C LEU A 11 12.20 11.67 20.27
N ILE A 12 13.36 11.20 20.73
CA ILE A 12 14.23 10.29 19.97
C ILE A 12 13.56 8.92 19.78
N ALA A 13 12.91 8.39 20.83
CA ALA A 13 12.18 7.12 20.73
C ALA A 13 11.02 7.21 19.72
N VAL A 14 10.25 8.30 19.73
CA VAL A 14 9.15 8.52 18.76
C VAL A 14 9.69 8.68 17.32
N ALA A 15 10.85 9.32 17.14
CA ALA A 15 11.48 9.46 15.84
C ALA A 15 11.97 8.11 15.26
N HIS A 16 12.58 7.25 16.08
CA HIS A 16 13.05 5.94 15.65
C HIS A 16 11.91 4.98 15.27
N VAL A 17 10.75 5.06 15.95
CA VAL A 17 9.56 4.26 15.62
C VAL A 17 9.00 4.62 14.24
N ARG A 18 9.12 5.89 13.82
CA ARG A 18 8.59 6.35 12.52
C ARG A 18 9.46 5.99 11.31
N SER A 19 10.71 5.56 11.55
CA SER A 19 11.70 5.38 10.47
C SER A 19 11.76 3.95 9.94
N HIS A 20 11.19 2.98 10.66
CA HIS A 20 11.17 1.58 10.24
C HIS A 20 9.75 1.18 9.83
N PRO A 21 9.54 0.65 8.61
CA PRO A 21 8.27 0.02 8.28
C PRO A 21 7.97 -1.10 9.30
N PRO A 22 6.68 -1.33 9.64
CA PRO A 22 6.33 -2.37 10.58
C PRO A 22 6.87 -3.71 10.06
N PRO A 23 7.42 -4.58 10.95
CA PRO A 23 8.06 -5.83 10.54
C PRO A 23 7.10 -6.75 9.75
N GLU A 24 5.79 -6.61 9.97
CA GLU A 24 4.74 -7.32 9.24
C GLU A 24 4.72 -7.00 7.75
N LEU A 25 5.01 -5.76 7.35
CA LEU A 25 5.01 -5.35 5.94
C LEU A 25 6.11 -6.09 5.16
N LYS A 26 7.30 -6.22 5.74
CA LYS A 26 8.40 -6.98 5.13
C LYS A 26 8.06 -8.46 5.02
N ALA A 27 7.48 -9.04 6.07
CA ALA A 27 7.07 -10.44 6.05
C ALA A 27 6.02 -10.72 4.95
N HIS A 28 5.04 -9.82 4.78
CA HIS A 28 4.06 -9.90 3.70
C HIS A 28 4.70 -9.77 2.33
N TYR A 29 5.61 -8.82 2.15
CA TYR A 29 6.35 -8.63 0.90
C TYR A 29 7.13 -9.89 0.50
N ASP A 30 7.94 -10.43 1.41
CA ASP A 30 8.78 -11.62 1.14
C ASP A 30 7.90 -12.84 0.83
N GLN A 31 6.79 -13.02 1.55
CA GLN A 31 5.83 -14.10 1.31
C GLN A 31 5.15 -13.95 -0.06
N CYS A 32 4.66 -12.75 -0.40
CA CYS A 32 3.99 -12.49 -1.67
C CYS A 32 4.93 -12.65 -2.87
N LYS A 33 6.21 -12.27 -2.75
CA LYS A 33 7.22 -12.56 -3.78
C LYS A 33 7.37 -14.07 -4.00
N LYS A 34 7.54 -14.82 -2.91
CA LYS A 34 7.68 -16.28 -2.94
C LYS A 34 6.48 -16.95 -3.59
N ASP A 35 5.27 -16.59 -3.17
CA ASP A 35 4.02 -17.19 -3.64
C ASP A 35 3.79 -16.95 -5.14
N ASN A 36 4.31 -15.84 -5.67
CA ASN A 36 4.20 -15.49 -7.09
C ASN A 36 5.45 -15.84 -7.91
N GLY A 37 6.43 -16.55 -7.32
CA GLY A 37 7.64 -16.97 -8.01
C GLY A 37 8.50 -15.81 -8.52
N ILE A 38 8.57 -14.74 -7.72
CA ILE A 38 9.40 -13.55 -7.96
C ILE A 38 10.68 -13.70 -7.14
N THR A 39 11.80 -13.92 -7.83
CA THR A 39 13.11 -14.15 -7.20
C THR A 39 13.97 -12.89 -7.14
N GLU A 40 13.77 -11.97 -8.09
CA GLU A 40 14.43 -10.68 -8.13
C GLU A 40 13.74 -9.66 -7.22
N ASP A 41 14.46 -8.64 -6.79
CA ASP A 41 13.83 -7.52 -6.10
C ASP A 41 13.02 -6.69 -7.08
N LEU A 42 11.78 -6.41 -6.69
CA LEU A 42 10.92 -5.49 -7.40
C LEU A 42 11.42 -4.10 -7.02
N GLY A 43 12.25 -3.51 -7.88
CA GLY A 43 12.80 -2.17 -7.68
C GLY A 43 11.72 -1.07 -7.64
N ASP A 44 12.14 0.19 -7.74
CA ASP A 44 11.26 1.35 -7.51
C ASP A 44 10.05 1.46 -8.45
N SER A 45 10.09 0.78 -9.60
CA SER A 45 8.96 0.73 -10.53
C SER A 45 8.54 -0.71 -10.79
N LEU A 46 7.31 -1.03 -10.37
CA LEU A 46 6.67 -2.31 -10.66
C LEU A 46 6.30 -2.43 -12.15
N ASN A 47 6.76 -3.50 -12.81
CA ASN A 47 6.30 -3.88 -14.14
C ASN A 47 4.92 -4.54 -14.06
N VAL A 48 3.89 -3.71 -14.02
CA VAL A 48 2.48 -4.12 -13.91
C VAL A 48 1.88 -4.66 -15.22
N GLU A 49 2.71 -4.96 -16.22
CA GLU A 49 2.34 -5.83 -17.35
C GLU A 49 2.69 -7.30 -17.07
N ASP A 50 3.64 -7.57 -16.18
CA ASP A 50 3.99 -8.93 -15.77
C ASP A 50 2.90 -9.52 -14.86
N LYS A 51 2.34 -10.66 -15.27
CA LYS A 51 1.31 -11.40 -14.51
C LYS A 51 1.73 -11.70 -13.07
N LYS A 52 3.00 -12.04 -12.83
CA LYS A 52 3.52 -12.31 -11.47
C LYS A 52 3.45 -11.07 -10.61
N VAL A 53 3.79 -9.90 -11.17
CA VAL A 53 3.75 -8.61 -10.46
C VAL A 53 2.31 -8.19 -10.16
N LYS A 54 1.38 -8.42 -11.10
CA LYS A 54 -0.06 -8.18 -10.86
C LYS A 54 -0.58 -9.01 -9.68
N CYS A 55 -0.25 -10.31 -9.64
CA CYS A 55 -0.68 -11.19 -8.56
C CYS A 55 0.07 -10.94 -7.26
N PHE A 56 1.32 -10.46 -7.32
CA PHE A 56 2.04 -9.95 -6.16
C PHE A 56 1.31 -8.75 -5.53
N LEU A 57 0.84 -7.80 -6.33
CA LEU A 57 0.05 -6.67 -5.85
C LEU A 57 -1.25 -7.13 -5.18
N ALA A 58 -1.97 -8.07 -5.78
CA ALA A 58 -3.17 -8.64 -5.17
C ALA A 58 -2.86 -9.30 -3.81
N CYS A 59 -1.79 -10.09 -3.74
CA CYS A 59 -1.34 -10.71 -2.49
C CYS A 59 -1.04 -9.65 -1.41
N MET A 60 -0.30 -8.59 -1.76
CA MET A 60 0.00 -7.51 -0.82
C MET A 60 -1.27 -6.81 -0.33
N MET A 61 -2.19 -6.46 -1.24
CA MET A 61 -3.46 -5.84 -0.88
C MET A 61 -4.30 -6.74 0.03
N THR A 62 -4.34 -8.05 -0.22
CA THR A 62 -5.05 -9.00 0.64
C THR A 62 -4.40 -9.11 2.02
N LYS A 63 -3.07 -9.21 2.10
CA LYS A 63 -2.36 -9.29 3.40
C LYS A 63 -2.52 -8.01 4.22
N MET A 64 -2.59 -6.86 3.56
CA MET A 64 -2.89 -5.57 4.17
C MET A 64 -4.38 -5.37 4.49
N GLY A 65 -5.24 -6.34 4.18
CA GLY A 65 -6.68 -6.28 4.44
C GLY A 65 -7.45 -5.32 3.52
N LYS A 66 -6.84 -4.85 2.43
CA LYS A 66 -7.43 -3.92 1.46
C LYS A 66 -8.12 -4.62 0.29
N MET A 67 -8.01 -5.93 0.20
CA MET A 67 -8.69 -6.76 -0.80
C MET A 67 -9.21 -8.05 -0.16
N ALA A 68 -10.47 -8.39 -0.45
CA ALA A 68 -11.10 -9.65 -0.08
C ALA A 68 -12.04 -10.11 -1.20
N ASP A 69 -12.20 -11.42 -1.38
CA ASP A 69 -13.06 -12.01 -2.42
C ASP A 69 -12.78 -11.47 -3.84
N GLY A 70 -11.51 -11.16 -4.12
CA GLY A 70 -11.05 -10.60 -5.38
C GLY A 70 -11.46 -9.14 -5.64
N LYS A 71 -12.00 -8.45 -4.63
CA LYS A 71 -12.43 -7.05 -4.70
C LYS A 71 -11.65 -6.18 -3.72
N VAL A 72 -11.34 -4.97 -4.16
CA VAL A 72 -10.73 -3.93 -3.33
C VAL A 72 -11.79 -3.35 -2.38
N ILE A 73 -11.43 -3.23 -1.10
CA ILE A 73 -12.30 -2.73 -0.04
C ILE A 73 -12.05 -1.23 0.10
N LEU A 74 -13.01 -0.42 -0.37
CA LEU A 74 -12.88 1.03 -0.40
C LEU A 74 -12.63 1.62 1.00
N GLU A 75 -13.34 1.14 2.01
CA GLU A 75 -13.23 1.61 3.38
C GLU A 75 -11.79 1.44 3.91
N LYS A 76 -11.12 0.36 3.52
CA LYS A 76 -9.75 0.05 3.94
C LYS A 76 -8.71 0.87 3.19
N GLU A 77 -8.96 1.19 1.92
CA GLU A 77 -8.14 2.18 1.19
C GLU A 77 -8.30 3.58 1.80
N MET A 78 -9.52 3.99 2.19
CA MET A 78 -9.76 5.28 2.85
C MET A 78 -9.12 5.36 4.24
N GLU A 79 -9.15 4.27 5.00
CA GLU A 79 -8.45 4.14 6.28
C GLU A 79 -6.94 4.30 6.08
N TYR A 80 -6.37 3.59 5.10
CA TYR A 80 -4.95 3.71 4.74
C TYR A 80 -4.57 5.15 4.37
N ILE A 81 -5.37 5.81 3.53
CA ILE A 81 -5.15 7.22 3.15
C ILE A 81 -5.17 8.12 4.37
N SER A 82 -6.14 7.95 5.26
CA SER A 82 -6.29 8.79 6.45
C SER A 82 -5.13 8.63 7.43
N MET A 83 -4.57 7.43 7.54
CA MET A 83 -3.44 7.12 8.42
C MET A 83 -2.10 7.61 7.86
N HIS A 84 -1.87 7.46 6.56
CA HIS A 84 -0.57 7.70 5.94
C HIS A 84 -0.46 9.07 5.26
N PHE A 85 -1.59 9.65 4.86
CA PHE A 85 -1.67 10.93 4.15
C PHE A 85 -2.57 11.90 4.92
N PRO A 86 -2.12 12.45 6.07
CA PRO A 86 -2.96 13.30 6.92
C PRO A 86 -3.45 14.59 6.24
N ASN A 87 -2.80 14.99 5.15
CA ASN A 87 -3.19 16.13 4.31
C ASN A 87 -3.98 15.72 3.05
N ALA A 88 -4.46 14.48 2.98
CA ALA A 88 -5.27 14.00 1.87
C ALA A 88 -6.55 14.84 1.74
N ASP A 89 -6.66 15.54 0.61
CA ASP A 89 -7.85 16.30 0.29
C ASP A 89 -8.96 15.40 -0.28
N GLU A 90 -10.17 15.96 -0.39
CA GLU A 90 -11.31 15.25 -0.96
C GLU A 90 -11.09 14.86 -2.43
N ASN A 91 -10.21 15.57 -3.15
CA ASN A 91 -9.86 15.25 -4.52
C ASN A 91 -9.02 13.96 -4.60
N LEU A 92 -8.07 13.75 -3.69
CA LEU A 92 -7.31 12.51 -3.58
C LEU A 92 -8.24 11.34 -3.24
N LYS A 93 -9.10 11.50 -2.23
CA LYS A 93 -10.07 10.46 -1.86
C LYS A 93 -10.98 10.09 -3.03
N LYS A 94 -11.50 11.09 -3.74
CA LYS A 94 -12.32 10.87 -4.94
C LYS A 94 -11.57 10.08 -6.02
N LYS A 95 -10.32 10.41 -6.30
CA LYS A 95 -9.49 9.68 -7.28
C LYS A 95 -9.32 8.20 -6.90
N VAL A 96 -9.05 7.92 -5.63
CA VAL A 96 -8.91 6.54 -5.14
C VAL A 96 -10.24 5.80 -5.17
N THR A 97 -11.36 6.46 -4.84
CA THR A 97 -12.70 5.88 -5.00
C THR A 97 -12.98 5.50 -6.46
N GLU A 98 -12.67 6.37 -7.42
CA GLU A 98 -12.82 6.08 -8.85
C GLU A 98 -11.97 4.87 -9.28
N CYS A 99 -10.74 4.77 -8.78
CA CYS A 99 -9.86 3.63 -9.06
C CYS A 99 -10.34 2.33 -8.44
N THR A 100 -10.90 2.39 -7.23
CA THR A 100 -11.48 1.23 -6.55
C THR A 100 -12.69 0.71 -7.32
N THR A 101 -13.57 1.60 -7.77
CA THR A 101 -14.71 1.24 -8.63
C THR A 101 -14.24 0.55 -9.91
N LYS A 102 -13.27 1.14 -10.62
CA LYS A 102 -12.72 0.57 -11.86
C LYS A 102 -12.06 -0.80 -11.63
N ALA A 103 -11.30 -0.96 -10.55
CA ALA A 103 -10.71 -2.24 -10.20
C ALA A 103 -11.78 -3.31 -9.93
N ASN A 104 -12.85 -2.92 -9.24
CA ASN A 104 -13.94 -3.83 -8.86
C ASN A 104 -14.89 -4.21 -10.00
N GLU A 105 -14.76 -3.61 -11.19
CA GLU A 105 -15.42 -4.09 -12.41
C GLU A 105 -14.81 -5.41 -12.92
N LEU A 106 -13.56 -5.71 -12.54
CA LEU A 106 -12.84 -6.89 -12.97
C LEU A 106 -13.12 -8.11 -12.08
N THR A 107 -13.11 -9.30 -12.68
CA THR A 107 -13.30 -10.58 -11.98
C THR A 107 -11.99 -11.21 -11.53
N ASP A 108 -10.91 -11.01 -12.28
CA ASP A 108 -9.58 -11.47 -11.91
C ASP A 108 -8.96 -10.52 -10.87
N GLN A 109 -8.62 -11.06 -9.70
CA GLN A 109 -8.07 -10.27 -8.59
C GLN A 109 -6.70 -9.65 -8.89
N CYS A 110 -5.87 -10.32 -9.71
CA CYS A 110 -4.55 -9.81 -10.07
C CYS A 110 -4.71 -8.60 -11.00
N GLU A 111 -5.61 -8.70 -11.98
CA GLU A 111 -5.96 -7.57 -12.86
C GLU A 111 -6.62 -6.44 -12.07
N ALA A 112 -7.52 -6.75 -11.12
CA ALA A 112 -8.13 -5.74 -10.25
C ALA A 112 -7.06 -4.97 -9.45
N ALA A 113 -6.11 -5.67 -8.81
CA ALA A 113 -5.01 -5.04 -8.08
C ALA A 113 -4.10 -4.20 -8.99
N ALA A 114 -3.80 -4.69 -10.19
CA ALA A 114 -3.00 -3.96 -11.17
C ALA A 114 -3.70 -2.69 -11.65
N ILE A 115 -5.01 -2.75 -11.92
CA ILE A 115 -5.82 -1.58 -12.27
C ILE A 115 -5.87 -0.59 -11.13
N MET A 116 -6.04 -1.05 -9.90
CA MET A 116 -6.03 -0.18 -8.73
C MET A 116 -4.71 0.58 -8.63
N TYR A 117 -3.58 -0.13 -8.73
CA TYR A 117 -2.24 0.46 -8.67
C TYR A 117 -2.00 1.48 -9.80
N LYS A 118 -2.26 1.09 -11.06
CA LYS A 118 -2.08 1.96 -12.23
C LYS A 118 -2.94 3.21 -12.14
N CYS A 119 -4.24 3.03 -11.88
CA CYS A 119 -5.18 4.13 -11.82
C CYS A 119 -4.81 5.14 -10.73
N THR A 120 -4.45 4.66 -9.53
CA THR A 120 -4.02 5.56 -8.45
C THR A 120 -2.76 6.30 -8.88
N LYS A 121 -1.71 5.60 -9.32
CA LYS A 121 -0.46 6.22 -9.79
C LYS A 121 -0.70 7.29 -10.85
N ASP A 122 -1.52 7.00 -11.86
CA ASP A 122 -1.83 7.93 -12.95
C ASP A 122 -2.58 9.18 -12.47
N LYS A 123 -3.48 9.03 -11.49
CA LYS A 123 -4.30 10.13 -10.97
C LYS A 123 -3.61 10.94 -9.87
N THR A 124 -2.65 10.36 -9.14
CA THR A 124 -1.99 10.99 -7.99
C THR A 124 -0.54 11.40 -8.24
N GLY A 125 0.09 10.92 -9.30
CA GLY A 125 1.46 11.28 -9.70
C GLY A 125 2.55 10.41 -9.06
N GLU A 126 2.27 9.73 -7.95
CA GLU A 126 3.13 8.71 -7.32
C GLU A 126 2.25 7.64 -6.64
N PRO A 127 2.71 6.37 -6.53
CA PRO A 127 2.03 5.39 -5.69
C PRO A 127 1.95 5.93 -4.26
N LEU A 128 0.81 5.70 -3.61
CA LEU A 128 0.59 6.04 -2.20
C LEU A 128 1.51 5.14 -1.34
N ASN A 129 2.77 5.55 -1.25
CA ASN A 129 3.81 4.93 -0.43
C ASN A 129 3.69 5.40 1.01
#